data_AF-X1G116-F1
#
_entry.id   AF-X1G116-F1
#
_cell.length_a   1.000
_cell.length_b   1.000
_cell.length_c   1.000
_cell.angle_alpha   90.00
_cell.angle_beta   90.00
_cell.angle_gamma   90.00
#
_symmetry.space_group_name_H-M   'P 1'
#
loop_
_entity.id
_entity.type
_entity.pdbx_description
1 polymer ?
#
loop_
_entity_poly.entity_id
_entity_poly.type
_entity_poly.pdbx_seq_one_letter_code
_entity_poly.pdbx_strand_id
1 'polypeptide(L)'
;SEKDWNNLREYLQIFNEYSTYLTQKQKMITLRYLYEQLTHPEDEIRRRSAKLIGLLIATFDEDYRKEIPRNVSLKALTITSFNLLERYLKYFLQPDHKKLALHQSRIINSTENMIFSLFSNCRNNQVSNYRKIVLKHYKKDLYTNEDIQLCLIKIAKHISICSDEKSVKVLFDYIIKMLKKENQNLRLTALEVCMEFFALFLW
;
A
#
# COMPACT_ATOMS: atom_id res chain seq x y z
N SER A 1 -13.96 -27.86 0.33
CA SER A 1 -13.06 -27.18 -0.62
C SER A 1 -13.69 -26.00 -1.38
N GLU A 2 -15.01 -25.92 -1.60
CA GLU A 2 -15.67 -24.64 -2.01
C GLU A 2 -16.15 -23.81 -0.82
N LYS A 3 -16.52 -24.46 0.29
CA LYS A 3 -16.98 -23.80 1.52
C LYS A 3 -15.96 -22.83 2.13
N ASP A 4 -14.66 -23.09 2.00
CA ASP A 4 -13.62 -22.31 2.69
C ASP A 4 -13.36 -20.94 2.04
N TRP A 5 -13.53 -20.81 0.71
CA TRP A 5 -13.26 -19.56 0.00
C TRP A 5 -14.41 -18.56 0.07
N ASN A 6 -15.66 -19.04 0.02
CA ASN A 6 -16.82 -18.18 0.28
C ASN A 6 -16.74 -17.61 1.70
N ASN A 7 -16.36 -18.44 2.67
CA ASN A 7 -16.09 -17.98 4.03
C ASN A 7 -15.00 -16.90 4.05
N LEU A 8 -13.90 -17.06 3.30
CA LEU A 8 -12.85 -16.04 3.24
C LEU A 8 -13.35 -14.69 2.68
N ARG A 9 -14.16 -14.70 1.62
CA ARG A 9 -14.74 -13.47 1.07
C ARG A 9 -15.67 -12.77 2.07
N GLU A 10 -16.45 -13.54 2.83
CA GLU A 10 -17.28 -13.04 3.92
C GLU A 10 -16.41 -12.48 5.06
N TYR A 11 -15.33 -13.16 5.45
CA TYR A 11 -14.39 -12.64 6.44
C TYR A 11 -13.75 -11.32 6.01
N LEU A 12 -13.32 -11.19 4.76
CA LEU A 12 -12.78 -9.94 4.23
C LEU A 12 -13.84 -8.83 4.22
N GLN A 13 -15.11 -9.18 3.95
CA GLN A 13 -16.21 -8.22 4.03
C GLN A 13 -16.42 -7.73 5.47
N ILE A 14 -16.47 -8.65 6.44
CA ILE A 14 -16.59 -8.33 7.87
C ILE A 14 -15.40 -7.47 8.31
N PHE A 15 -14.16 -7.81 7.93
CA PHE A 15 -13.02 -6.96 8.28
C PHE A 15 -13.11 -5.55 7.70
N ASN A 16 -13.69 -5.40 6.51
CA ASN A 16 -13.92 -4.09 5.91
C ASN A 16 -14.92 -3.26 6.71
N GLU A 17 -16.10 -3.83 6.95
CA GLU A 17 -17.21 -3.18 7.66
C GLU A 17 -16.84 -2.81 9.10
N TYR A 18 -16.07 -3.68 9.76
CA TYR A 18 -15.71 -3.49 11.17
C TYR A 18 -14.34 -2.82 11.39
N SER A 19 -13.65 -2.41 10.32
CA SER A 19 -12.29 -1.86 10.38
C SER A 19 -12.13 -0.67 11.33
N THR A 20 -13.14 0.21 11.40
CA THR A 20 -13.18 1.39 12.27
C THR A 20 -13.35 1.03 13.75
N TYR A 21 -13.94 -0.12 14.05
CA TYR A 21 -14.22 -0.61 15.41
C TYR A 21 -13.09 -1.50 15.98
N LEU A 22 -12.01 -1.72 15.21
CA LEU A 22 -10.85 -2.47 15.66
C LEU A 22 -9.95 -1.61 16.55
N THR A 23 -9.57 -2.15 17.71
CA THR A 23 -8.47 -1.54 18.49
C THR A 23 -7.14 -1.69 17.75
N GLN A 24 -6.14 -0.86 18.06
CA GLN A 24 -4.80 -0.97 17.45
C GLN A 24 -4.20 -2.38 17.55
N LYS A 25 -4.35 -3.06 18.69
CA LYS A 25 -3.90 -4.44 18.87
C LYS A 25 -4.60 -5.40 17.91
N GLN A 26 -5.91 -5.23 17.70
CA GLN A 26 -6.68 -6.02 16.73
C GLN A 26 -6.26 -5.71 15.30
N LYS A 27 -6.09 -4.43 14.93
CA LYS A 27 -5.55 -4.02 13.62
C LYS A 27 -4.21 -4.68 13.32
N MET A 28 -3.31 -4.76 14.30
CA MET A 28 -2.02 -5.45 14.14
C MET A 28 -2.14 -6.96 13.86
N ILE A 29 -3.12 -7.63 14.47
CA ILE A 29 -3.39 -9.05 14.21
C ILE A 29 -3.97 -9.20 12.80
N THR A 30 -4.97 -8.40 12.46
CA THR A 30 -5.64 -8.41 11.15
C THR A 30 -4.66 -8.11 10.01
N LEU A 31 -3.78 -7.11 10.17
CA LEU A 31 -2.78 -6.76 9.16
C LEU A 31 -1.86 -7.95 8.82
N ARG A 32 -1.43 -8.74 9.80
CA ARG A 32 -0.60 -9.94 9.58
C ARG A 32 -1.36 -11.00 8.80
N TYR A 33 -2.60 -11.27 9.20
CA TYR A 33 -3.47 -12.22 8.52
C TYR A 33 -3.72 -11.83 7.05
N LEU A 34 -4.04 -10.55 6.80
CA LEU A 34 -4.27 -10.05 5.45
C LEU A 34 -3.01 -10.14 4.57
N TYR A 35 -1.82 -9.95 5.15
CA TYR A 35 -0.57 -10.10 4.43
C TYR A 35 -0.32 -11.54 3.96
N GLU A 36 -0.71 -12.53 4.77
CA GLU A 36 -0.66 -13.95 4.37
C GLU A 36 -1.59 -14.24 3.18
N GLN A 37 -2.73 -13.56 3.08
CA GLN A 37 -3.67 -13.72 1.96
C GLN A 37 -3.15 -13.15 0.63
N LEU A 38 -2.05 -12.39 0.62
CA LEU A 38 -1.49 -11.85 -0.61
C LEU A 38 -0.85 -12.91 -1.52
N THR A 39 -0.65 -14.14 -1.04
CA THR A 39 -0.15 -15.24 -1.87
C THR A 39 -1.27 -16.10 -2.46
N HIS A 40 -2.52 -15.79 -2.13
CA HIS A 40 -3.72 -16.51 -2.56
C HIS A 40 -3.82 -16.64 -4.09
N PRO A 41 -4.33 -17.75 -4.65
CA PRO A 41 -4.48 -17.93 -6.10
C PRO A 41 -5.42 -16.92 -6.77
N GLU A 42 -6.57 -16.63 -6.16
CA GLU A 42 -7.52 -15.66 -6.68
C GLU A 42 -7.05 -14.22 -6.53
N ASP A 43 -7.13 -13.47 -7.63
CA ASP A 43 -6.73 -12.06 -7.66
C ASP A 43 -7.62 -11.16 -6.79
N GLU A 44 -8.94 -11.40 -6.80
CA GLU A 44 -9.88 -10.60 -6.02
C GLU A 44 -9.54 -10.63 -4.53
N ILE A 45 -9.22 -11.80 -3.97
CA ILE A 45 -8.84 -11.95 -2.57
C ILE A 45 -7.56 -11.17 -2.25
N ARG A 46 -6.55 -11.23 -3.12
CA ARG A 46 -5.32 -10.43 -2.95
C ARG A 46 -5.61 -8.94 -2.99
N ARG A 47 -6.39 -8.47 -3.96
CA ARG A 47 -6.76 -7.06 -4.11
C ARG A 47 -7.52 -6.55 -2.89
N ARG A 48 -8.54 -7.29 -2.42
CA ARG A 48 -9.33 -6.94 -1.22
C ARG A 48 -8.46 -6.92 0.03
N SER A 49 -7.58 -7.90 0.18
CA SER A 49 -6.65 -7.97 1.32
C SER A 49 -5.67 -6.79 1.33
N ALA A 50 -5.09 -6.44 0.18
CA ALA A 50 -4.20 -5.30 0.05
C ALA A 50 -4.90 -3.97 0.34
N LYS A 51 -6.12 -3.77 -0.16
CA LYS A 51 -6.92 -2.58 0.14
C LYS A 51 -7.21 -2.47 1.64
N LEU A 52 -7.61 -3.56 2.28
CA LEU A 52 -7.81 -3.60 3.73
C LEU A 52 -6.54 -3.25 4.51
N ILE A 53 -5.37 -3.74 4.07
CA ILE A 53 -4.09 -3.35 4.68
C ILE A 53 -3.90 -1.83 4.60
N GLY A 54 -4.12 -1.22 3.42
CA GLY A 54 -4.03 0.24 3.25
C GLY A 54 -4.99 1.01 4.15
N LEU A 55 -6.26 0.58 4.21
CA LEU A 55 -7.29 1.17 5.08
C LEU A 55 -6.91 1.09 6.56
N LEU A 56 -6.45 -0.07 7.03
CA LEU A 56 -6.10 -0.30 8.43
C LEU A 56 -4.86 0.50 8.84
N ILE A 57 -3.90 0.71 7.93
CA ILE A 57 -2.76 1.58 8.19
C ILE A 57 -3.22 3.04 8.28
N ALA A 58 -4.02 3.53 7.32
CA ALA A 58 -4.49 4.92 7.30
C ALA A 58 -5.26 5.31 8.57
N THR A 59 -6.11 4.38 9.05
CA THR A 59 -6.95 4.57 10.24
C THR A 59 -6.28 4.08 11.52
N PHE A 60 -5.01 3.65 11.50
CA PHE A 60 -4.41 2.95 12.64
C PHE A 60 -4.35 3.80 13.92
N ASP A 61 -4.02 5.09 13.77
CA ASP A 61 -3.89 6.03 14.88
C ASP A 61 -5.24 6.61 15.35
N GLU A 62 -6.36 6.15 14.77
CA GLU A 62 -7.69 6.56 15.21
C GLU A 62 -8.02 5.90 16.55
N ASP A 63 -8.32 6.74 17.54
CA ASP A 63 -8.70 6.35 18.90
C ASP A 63 -10.10 5.72 18.90
N TYR A 64 -10.21 4.45 18.54
CA TYR A 64 -11.41 3.68 18.85
C TYR A 64 -11.40 3.28 20.32
N ARG A 65 -11.98 4.14 21.16
CA ARG A 65 -12.19 3.89 22.59
C ARG A 65 -13.47 3.07 22.75
N LYS A 66 -13.36 1.74 22.76
CA LYS A 66 -14.41 0.87 23.32
C LYS A 66 -14.60 1.27 24.78
N GLU A 67 -15.58 2.13 25.07
CA GLU A 67 -16.01 2.62 26.39
C GLU A 67 -15.02 2.32 27.52
N ILE A 68 -13.86 2.96 27.47
CA ILE A 68 -12.83 2.76 28.49
C ILE A 68 -13.31 3.58 29.70
N PRO A 69 -13.50 2.96 30.89
CA PRO A 69 -13.84 3.70 32.08
C PRO A 69 -12.84 4.85 32.30
N ARG A 70 -13.32 6.03 32.71
CA ARG A 70 -12.52 7.27 32.83
C ARG A 70 -11.22 7.13 33.64
N ASN A 71 -11.08 6.05 34.41
CA ASN A 71 -9.99 5.80 35.34
C ASN A 71 -8.94 4.78 34.85
N VAL A 72 -8.96 4.33 33.59
CA VAL A 72 -7.97 3.39 33.06
C VAL A 72 -7.03 4.08 32.06
N SER A 73 -5.79 4.29 32.48
CA SER A 73 -4.69 4.72 31.61
C SER A 73 -4.22 3.52 30.76
N LEU A 74 -4.66 3.42 29.52
CA LEU A 74 -4.05 2.49 28.57
C LEU A 74 -2.64 2.97 28.22
N LYS A 75 -1.66 2.07 28.38
CA LYS A 75 -0.28 2.29 27.95
C LYS A 75 -0.29 2.53 26.43
N ALA A 76 0.06 3.74 25.99
CA ALA A 76 0.10 4.08 24.57
C ALA A 76 1.01 3.07 23.83
N LEU A 77 0.49 2.48 22.75
CA LEU A 77 1.32 1.65 21.87
C LEU A 77 2.34 2.57 21.19
N THR A 78 3.61 2.18 21.20
CA THR A 78 4.73 2.98 20.67
C THR A 78 4.75 3.02 19.14
N ILE A 79 3.92 2.24 18.46
CA ILE A 79 3.91 2.09 17.00
C ILE A 79 2.86 3.03 16.42
N THR A 80 3.26 3.86 15.45
CA THR A 80 2.36 4.74 14.69
C THR A 80 1.96 4.14 13.34
N SER A 81 0.92 4.67 12.70
CA SER A 81 0.57 4.34 11.32
C SER A 81 1.73 4.53 10.34
N PHE A 82 2.57 5.55 10.55
CA PHE A 82 3.77 5.80 9.74
C PHE A 82 4.80 4.69 9.87
N ASN A 83 5.04 4.17 11.08
CA ASN A 83 5.92 3.03 11.29
C ASN A 83 5.37 1.76 10.62
N LEU A 84 4.04 1.60 10.60
CA LEU A 84 3.40 0.48 9.90
C LEU A 84 3.57 0.60 8.39
N LEU A 85 3.37 1.78 7.81
CA LEU A 85 3.58 1.96 6.38
C LEU A 85 5.02 1.62 5.98
N GLU A 86 6.02 2.12 6.69
CA GLU A 86 7.43 1.80 6.42
C GLU A 86 7.69 0.29 6.47
N ARG A 87 7.14 -0.38 7.49
CA ARG A 87 7.28 -1.83 7.66
C ARG A 87 6.60 -2.62 6.55
N TYR A 88 5.36 -2.27 6.21
CA TYR A 88 4.58 -2.99 5.21
C TYR A 88 5.10 -2.74 3.79
N LEU A 89 5.57 -1.53 3.46
CA LEU A 89 6.26 -1.29 2.18
C LEU A 89 7.49 -2.19 2.02
N LYS A 90 8.28 -2.40 3.08
CA LYS A 90 9.40 -3.35 3.05
C LYS A 90 8.91 -4.77 2.76
N TYR A 91 7.84 -5.22 3.41
CA TYR A 91 7.27 -6.55 3.18
C TYR A 91 6.73 -6.73 1.76
N PHE A 92 6.04 -5.72 1.24
CA PHE A 92 5.45 -5.76 -0.10
C PHE A 92 6.49 -5.67 -1.22
N LEU A 93 7.45 -4.77 -1.11
CA LEU A 93 8.46 -4.55 -2.15
C LEU A 93 9.62 -5.54 -2.06
N GLN A 94 9.92 -6.07 -0.88
CA GLN A 94 10.99 -7.05 -0.66
C GLN A 94 10.42 -8.24 0.13
N PRO A 95 9.49 -9.00 -0.47
CA PRO A 95 8.93 -10.19 0.16
C PRO A 95 10.04 -11.20 0.49
N ASP A 96 9.83 -12.00 1.53
CA ASP A 96 10.82 -12.97 2.01
C ASP A 96 11.30 -13.89 0.86
N HIS A 97 12.63 -13.96 0.69
CA HIS A 97 13.31 -14.78 -0.31
C HIS A 97 12.97 -16.27 -0.20
N LYS A 98 12.52 -16.73 0.98
CA LYS A 98 12.04 -18.10 1.20
C LYS A 98 10.70 -18.40 0.52
N LYS A 99 9.94 -17.38 0.12
CA LYS A 99 8.68 -17.57 -0.63
C LYS A 99 8.98 -17.94 -2.08
N LEU A 100 8.10 -18.73 -2.69
CA LEU A 100 8.15 -19.03 -4.13
C LEU A 100 8.10 -17.74 -4.96
N ALA A 101 8.80 -17.70 -6.11
CA ALA A 101 8.86 -16.52 -6.98
C ALA A 101 7.45 -16.00 -7.37
N LEU A 102 6.52 -16.92 -7.68
CA LEU A 102 5.13 -16.57 -7.95
C LEU A 102 4.45 -15.83 -6.77
N HIS A 103 4.72 -16.27 -5.54
CA HIS A 103 4.18 -15.63 -4.34
C HIS A 103 4.81 -14.26 -4.10
N GLN A 104 6.11 -14.11 -4.36
CA GLN A 104 6.78 -12.81 -4.29
C GLN A 104 6.17 -11.83 -5.29
N SER A 105 6.00 -12.24 -6.56
CA SER A 105 5.38 -11.41 -7.60
C SER A 105 3.94 -11.03 -7.25
N ARG A 106 3.14 -11.96 -6.71
CA ARG A 106 1.77 -11.68 -6.22
C ARG A 106 1.74 -10.61 -5.11
N ILE A 107 2.68 -10.67 -4.17
CA ILE A 107 2.81 -9.69 -3.09
C ILE A 107 3.19 -8.32 -3.68
N ILE A 108 4.23 -8.26 -4.53
CA ILE A 108 4.69 -7.02 -5.17
C ILE A 108 3.56 -6.37 -5.98
N ASN A 109 2.86 -7.15 -6.80
CA ASN A 109 1.74 -6.66 -7.62
C ASN A 109 0.54 -6.18 -6.78
N SER A 110 0.44 -6.60 -5.52
CA SER A 110 -0.61 -6.14 -4.61
C SER A 110 -0.31 -4.78 -3.97
N THR A 111 0.94 -4.27 -4.06
CA THR A 111 1.34 -3.03 -3.39
C THR A 111 0.57 -1.81 -3.89
N GLU A 112 0.26 -1.74 -5.19
CA GLU A 112 -0.53 -0.64 -5.77
C GLU A 112 -1.88 -0.51 -5.05
N ASN A 113 -2.59 -1.63 -4.83
CA ASN A 113 -3.89 -1.64 -4.17
C ASN A 113 -3.79 -1.18 -2.71
N MET A 114 -2.72 -1.55 -2.00
CA MET A 114 -2.47 -1.10 -0.64
C MET A 114 -2.23 0.42 -0.59
N ILE A 115 -1.39 0.94 -1.49
CA ILE A 115 -1.07 2.38 -1.50
C ILE A 115 -2.26 3.21 -1.96
N PHE A 116 -2.99 2.77 -2.98
CA PHE A 116 -4.24 3.39 -3.40
C PHE A 116 -5.23 3.51 -2.23
N SER A 117 -5.48 2.41 -1.51
CA SER A 117 -6.42 2.41 -0.39
C SER A 117 -5.92 3.26 0.79
N LEU A 118 -4.61 3.28 1.03
CA LEU A 118 -4.01 4.13 2.06
C LEU A 118 -4.31 5.61 1.78
N PHE A 119 -3.97 6.10 0.58
CA PHE A 119 -4.19 7.51 0.24
C PHE A 119 -5.67 7.87 0.14
N SER A 120 -6.53 6.93 -0.27
CA SER A 120 -7.99 7.14 -0.33
C SER A 120 -8.64 7.29 1.04
N ASN A 121 -8.01 6.80 2.12
CA ASN A 121 -8.60 6.78 3.46
C ASN A 121 -7.80 7.59 4.49
N CYS A 122 -6.63 8.13 4.12
CA CYS A 122 -5.84 8.94 5.02
C CYS A 122 -6.44 10.34 5.21
N ARG A 123 -6.22 10.92 6.39
CA ARG A 123 -6.60 12.30 6.68
C ARG A 123 -5.64 13.26 5.99
N ASN A 124 -6.12 14.45 5.62
CA ASN A 124 -5.31 15.48 4.93
C ASN A 124 -3.99 15.81 5.65
N ASN A 125 -3.98 15.80 6.98
CA ASN A 125 -2.77 16.06 7.78
C ASN A 125 -1.74 14.90 7.78
N GLN A 126 -2.13 13.68 7.36
CA GLN A 126 -1.24 12.52 7.25
C GLN A 126 -0.60 12.40 5.85
N VAL A 127 -1.25 12.93 4.81
CA VAL A 127 -0.86 12.79 3.39
C VAL A 127 0.62 13.10 3.17
N SER A 128 1.11 14.22 3.71
CA SER A 128 2.51 14.65 3.53
C SER A 128 3.52 13.64 4.11
N ASN A 129 3.23 13.11 5.30
CA ASN A 129 4.11 12.13 5.96
C ASN A 129 4.09 10.77 5.23
N TYR A 130 2.91 10.28 4.82
CA TYR A 130 2.82 9.06 4.01
C TYR A 130 3.54 9.21 2.68
N ARG A 131 3.36 10.35 1.98
CA ARG A 131 4.10 10.65 0.75
C ARG A 131 5.60 10.57 0.97
N LYS A 132 6.11 11.25 2.01
CA LYS A 132 7.55 11.24 2.33
C LYS A 132 8.09 9.82 2.52
N ILE A 133 7.32 8.92 3.13
CA ILE A 133 7.69 7.52 3.30
C ILE A 133 7.74 6.80 1.95
N VAL A 134 6.68 6.90 1.14
CA VAL A 134 6.60 6.24 -0.17
C VAL A 134 7.72 6.71 -1.11
N LEU A 135 8.01 8.01 -1.13
CA LEU A 135 9.07 8.59 -1.97
C LEU A 135 10.48 8.08 -1.65
N LYS A 136 10.73 7.52 -0.45
CA LYS A 136 12.02 6.88 -0.12
C LYS A 136 12.34 5.72 -1.07
N HIS A 137 11.32 5.11 -1.69
CA HIS A 137 11.46 3.96 -2.58
C HIS A 137 11.75 4.33 -4.05
N TYR A 138 11.71 5.62 -4.40
CA TYR A 138 12.02 6.12 -5.75
C TYR A 138 13.49 6.53 -5.91
N LYS A 139 14.33 6.24 -4.92
CA LYS A 139 15.77 6.49 -5.00
C LYS A 139 16.37 5.76 -6.20
N LYS A 140 17.26 6.45 -6.91
CA LYS A 140 17.94 5.95 -8.09
C LYS A 140 18.62 4.59 -7.78
N ASP A 141 18.35 3.61 -8.63
CA ASP A 141 18.96 2.26 -8.62
C ASP A 141 18.71 1.45 -7.33
N LEU A 142 17.71 1.83 -6.54
CA LEU A 142 17.35 1.11 -5.31
C LEU A 142 16.86 -0.33 -5.58
N TYR A 143 16.14 -0.53 -6.69
CA TYR A 143 15.58 -1.82 -7.07
C TYR A 143 16.00 -2.19 -8.49
N THR A 144 16.50 -3.41 -8.66
CA THR A 144 16.83 -4.01 -9.96
C THR A 144 15.73 -4.94 -10.47
N ASN A 145 14.90 -5.48 -9.58
CA ASN A 145 13.77 -6.34 -9.92
C ASN A 145 12.70 -5.53 -10.68
N GLU A 146 12.29 -6.05 -11.84
CA GLU A 146 11.38 -5.38 -12.76
C GLU A 146 9.93 -5.33 -12.25
N ASP A 147 9.47 -6.33 -11.49
CA ASP A 147 8.13 -6.31 -10.86
C ASP A 147 8.02 -5.14 -9.87
N ILE A 148 9.09 -4.91 -9.08
CA ILE A 148 9.14 -3.78 -8.15
C ILE A 148 9.12 -2.46 -8.92
N GLN A 149 9.93 -2.36 -9.99
CA GLN A 149 9.99 -1.15 -10.83
C GLN A 149 8.62 -0.85 -11.46
N LEU A 150 7.97 -1.87 -12.03
CA LEU A 150 6.64 -1.76 -12.62
C LEU A 150 5.61 -1.31 -11.58
N CYS A 151 5.67 -1.91 -10.39
CA CYS A 151 4.81 -1.54 -9.28
C CYS A 151 5.00 -0.07 -8.85
N LEU A 152 6.25 0.42 -8.78
CA LEU A 152 6.53 1.81 -8.42
C LEU A 152 5.99 2.79 -9.47
N ILE A 153 6.09 2.47 -10.76
CA ILE A 153 5.46 3.29 -11.82
C ILE A 153 3.95 3.40 -11.56
N LYS A 154 3.28 2.28 -11.31
CA LYS A 154 1.82 2.24 -11.05
C LYS A 154 1.41 2.95 -9.77
N ILE A 155 2.26 2.94 -8.73
CA ILE A 155 2.01 3.65 -7.49
C ILE A 155 2.09 5.17 -7.69
N ALA A 156 2.92 5.65 -8.61
CA ALA A 156 3.16 7.08 -8.80
C ALA A 156 1.87 7.89 -9.04
N LYS A 157 0.88 7.31 -9.74
CA LYS A 157 -0.42 7.96 -10.02
C LYS A 157 -1.30 8.16 -8.77
N HIS A 158 -1.10 7.34 -7.74
CA HIS A 158 -1.88 7.39 -6.50
C HIS A 158 -1.29 8.34 -5.46
N ILE A 159 -0.03 8.72 -5.64
CA ILE A 159 0.61 9.74 -4.82
C ILE A 159 0.06 11.07 -5.32
N SER A 160 -0.91 11.64 -4.61
CA SER A 160 -1.42 12.98 -4.95
C SER A 160 -0.24 13.91 -5.18
N ILE A 161 -0.13 14.44 -6.40
CA ILE A 161 0.92 15.40 -6.76
C ILE A 161 0.54 16.69 -6.04
N CYS A 162 1.08 16.92 -4.83
CA CYS A 162 1.05 18.26 -4.27
C CYS A 162 2.01 19.14 -5.06
N SER A 163 1.77 20.45 -4.97
CA SER A 163 2.61 21.54 -5.48
C SER A 163 4.05 21.58 -4.94
N ASP A 164 4.53 20.56 -4.21
CA ASP A 164 5.93 20.45 -3.81
C ASP A 164 6.77 19.96 -4.98
N GLU A 165 7.42 20.91 -5.66
CA GLU A 165 8.28 20.70 -6.83
C GLU A 165 9.30 19.57 -6.64
N LYS A 166 9.83 19.39 -5.41
CA LYS A 166 10.81 18.34 -5.11
C LYS A 166 10.20 16.95 -5.20
N SER A 167 9.04 16.73 -4.60
CA SER A 167 8.32 15.45 -4.66
C SER A 167 7.94 15.09 -6.10
N VAL A 168 7.45 16.08 -6.87
CA VAL A 168 7.12 15.92 -8.28
C VAL A 168 8.36 15.49 -9.08
N LYS A 169 9.47 16.21 -8.91
CA LYS A 169 10.72 15.91 -9.60
C LYS A 169 11.20 14.48 -9.35
N VAL A 170 11.15 14.00 -8.12
CA VAL A 170 11.55 12.62 -7.79
C VAL A 170 10.73 11.57 -8.56
N LEU A 171 9.41 11.78 -8.69
CA LEU A 171 8.54 10.86 -9.43
C LEU A 171 8.81 10.93 -10.94
N PHE A 172 8.90 12.14 -11.51
CA PHE A 172 9.18 12.32 -12.93
C PHE A 172 10.56 11.79 -13.33
N ASP A 173 11.60 12.06 -12.54
CA ASP A 173 12.95 11.53 -12.77
C ASP A 173 12.94 10.00 -12.81
N TYR A 174 12.15 9.37 -11.93
CA TYR A 174 11.99 7.93 -11.92
C TYR A 174 11.26 7.41 -13.17
N ILE A 175 10.13 8.03 -13.55
CA ILE A 175 9.34 7.61 -14.71
C ILE A 175 10.13 7.79 -16.01
N ILE A 176 10.81 8.94 -16.19
CA ILE A 176 11.68 9.20 -17.35
C ILE A 176 12.80 8.17 -17.44
N LYS A 177 13.34 7.71 -16.31
CA LYS A 177 14.32 6.62 -16.30
C LYS A 177 13.71 5.31 -16.77
N MET A 178 12.48 4.99 -16.38
CA MET A 178 11.80 3.76 -16.82
C MET A 178 11.51 3.76 -18.32
N LEU A 179 11.25 4.92 -18.93
CA LEU A 179 11.12 5.07 -20.39
C LEU A 179 12.38 4.66 -21.18
N LYS A 180 13.55 4.64 -20.54
CA LYS A 180 14.84 4.29 -21.15
C LYS A 180 15.25 2.83 -20.93
N LYS A 181 14.43 2.02 -20.23
CA LYS A 181 14.73 0.60 -19.99
C LYS A 181 14.46 -0.24 -21.22
N GLU A 182 15.22 -1.33 -21.40
CA GLU A 182 14.99 -2.25 -22.53
C GLU A 182 13.65 -2.99 -22.41
N ASN A 183 13.20 -3.26 -21.17
CA ASN A 183 11.94 -3.93 -20.89
C ASN A 183 10.75 -3.10 -21.42
N GLN A 184 9.98 -3.69 -22.33
CA GLN A 184 8.84 -3.05 -22.98
C GLN A 184 7.70 -2.73 -22.02
N ASN A 185 7.42 -3.60 -21.04
CA ASN A 185 6.34 -3.39 -20.07
C ASN A 185 6.64 -2.16 -19.19
N LEU A 186 7.88 -2.00 -18.73
CA LEU A 186 8.28 -0.81 -17.98
C LEU A 186 8.10 0.46 -18.81
N ARG A 187 8.49 0.43 -20.08
CA ARG A 187 8.34 1.57 -20.99
C ARG A 187 6.88 1.91 -21.25
N LEU A 188 6.04 0.93 -21.55
CA LEU A 188 4.62 1.12 -21.83
C LEU A 188 3.90 1.69 -20.61
N THR A 189 4.07 1.09 -19.44
CA THR A 189 3.42 1.58 -18.21
C THR A 189 3.94 2.97 -17.81
N ALA A 190 5.22 3.27 -18.04
CA ALA A 190 5.74 4.61 -17.81
C ALA A 190 5.12 5.65 -18.76
N LEU A 191 4.90 5.29 -20.03
CA LEU A 191 4.21 6.16 -21.00
C LEU A 191 2.76 6.40 -20.59
N GLU A 192 2.03 5.34 -20.19
CA GLU A 192 0.64 5.45 -19.72
C GLU A 192 0.53 6.43 -18.55
N VAL A 193 1.38 6.30 -17.53
CA VAL A 193 1.37 7.20 -16.36
C VAL A 193 1.77 8.63 -16.74
N CYS A 194 2.72 8.82 -17.65
CA CYS A 194 3.03 10.15 -18.18
C CYS A 194 1.79 10.79 -18.82
N MET A 195 1.06 10.04 -19.67
CA MET A 195 -0.13 10.54 -20.34
C MET A 195 -1.24 10.89 -19.36
N GLU A 196 -1.44 10.09 -18.31
CA GLU A 196 -2.38 10.40 -17.22
C GLU A 196 -2.02 11.72 -16.52
N PHE A 197 -0.74 11.93 -16.22
CA PHE A 197 -0.29 13.19 -15.63
C PHE A 197 -0.51 14.39 -16.56
N PHE A 198 -0.24 14.27 -17.86
CA PHE A 198 -0.53 15.35 -18.81
C PHE A 198 -2.02 15.66 -18.92
N ALA A 199 -2.89 14.65 -18.89
CA ALA A 199 -4.33 14.83 -18.94
C ALA A 199 -4.85 15.65 -17.73
N LEU A 200 -4.24 15.51 -16.56
CA LEU A 200 -4.57 16.29 -15.36
C LEU A 200 -4.21 17.78 -15.46
N PHE A 201 -3.34 18.18 -16.39
CA PHE A 201 -2.95 19.57 -16.60
C PHE A 201 -3.67 20.24 -17.78
N LEU A 202 -4.49 19.49 -18.52
CA LEU A 202 -5.23 19.98 -19.70
C LEU A 202 -6.70 20.33 -19.41
N TRP A 203 -7.12 20.29 -18.14
CA TRP A 203 -8.42 20.69 -17.62
C TRP A 203 -8.24 21.54 -16.36
#